data_AF-A0A0W1JQ89-F1
#
_entry.id   AF-A0A0W1JQ89-F1
#
_cell.length_a   1.000
_cell.length_b   1.000
_cell.length_c   1.000
_cell.angle_alpha   90.00
_cell.angle_beta   90.00
_cell.angle_gamma   90.00
#
_symmetry.space_group_name_H-M   'P 1'
#
loop_
_entity.id
_entity.type
_entity.pdbx_description
1 polymer ?
#
loop_
_entity_poly.entity_id
_entity_poly.type
_entity_poly.pdbx_seq_one_letter_code
_entity_poly.pdbx_strand_id
1 'polypeptide(L)'
;MKKSYSITLICFVLVFSLLATSIPVSANTTSTSVSLDKSTVVLTVGQTDTLTATILPAGIANQNVIWMSSNPNVVDVFNGTLMARSEGTAYITAINPSESSNYASCIVIVKKPDSEMSINKTTATLAVGSTDTLTVTISPNQAVTWKSSNPEIVEVFNGTLMARKVGTAVVTATAADGSKSVTCTVTVNNAPASITLNKSTATLAIGEAQTLIATISPALPSNAYLLWQSSNPSIVSVSGGVITGLSSGSAVITAIASDGSSSATCTVNVTATGINTIRLGGANRYETSVQISKNGWPNGSAYVVLATGNNYPDALSAAPLAQKYNAPILLTDKTLPQITLSEIIRLQPTQIFICGGTGVVSKAIETQLNNIGITTERLEGNDRYATSVAIAKKLGVTSGELIVVNGYEWSDALSVSPIAAKKGIPILLTDKDILPDSVKSFINSSHFSKSYVLGNTSLISNQVKTKLPDSERIEGSDKYQRNINILKKFEDSLDLSKICIATGADFPDALSGSALAASLSSAIVLVDNSNLKSVTTQYSANSLKQTDDVFVFGLQAVVSDNVISKLFAK
;
A
#
# COMPACT_ATOMS: atom_id res chain seq x y z
N MET A 1 6.65 -50.52 46.58
CA MET A 1 7.18 -51.45 47.60
C MET A 1 6.01 -52.19 48.23
N LYS A 2 6.10 -53.52 48.34
CA LYS A 2 5.15 -54.39 49.06
C LYS A 2 5.09 -53.99 50.55
N LYS A 3 3.91 -54.09 51.19
CA LYS A 3 3.67 -55.03 52.30
C LYS A 3 2.23 -54.98 52.83
N SER A 4 1.72 -56.19 53.03
CA SER A 4 0.49 -56.60 53.69
C SER A 4 0.58 -56.41 55.20
N TYR A 5 -0.55 -56.11 55.87
CA TYR A 5 -0.76 -56.45 57.28
C TYR A 5 -2.18 -56.98 57.53
N SER A 6 -2.20 -58.15 58.15
CA SER A 6 -3.33 -58.88 58.71
C SER A 6 -3.46 -58.53 60.19
N ILE A 7 -4.66 -58.22 60.69
CA ILE A 7 -4.96 -58.21 62.13
C ILE A 7 -6.38 -58.77 62.36
N THR A 8 -6.40 -59.96 62.95
CA THR A 8 -7.55 -60.65 63.54
C THR A 8 -7.83 -60.06 64.92
N LEU A 9 -9.09 -59.80 65.28
CA LEU A 9 -9.45 -59.46 66.66
C LEU A 9 -10.70 -60.22 67.12
N ILE A 10 -10.51 -60.90 68.24
CA ILE A 10 -11.37 -61.80 69.02
C ILE A 10 -12.28 -60.97 69.93
N CYS A 11 -13.54 -61.39 70.15
CA CYS A 11 -14.31 -60.94 71.32
C CYS A 11 -15.28 -62.01 71.87
N PHE A 12 -14.84 -62.59 73.00
CA PHE A 12 -15.55 -63.02 74.21
C PHE A 12 -17.06 -63.34 74.18
N VAL A 13 -17.38 -64.59 74.56
CA VAL A 13 -18.69 -65.07 75.02
C VAL A 13 -18.62 -65.28 76.54
N LEU A 14 -19.62 -64.76 77.27
CA LEU A 14 -19.73 -64.83 78.73
C LEU A 14 -20.77 -65.89 79.14
N VAL A 15 -20.42 -66.61 80.21
CA VAL A 15 -21.00 -67.86 80.74
C VAL A 15 -22.10 -67.59 81.78
N PHE A 16 -23.05 -68.53 81.94
CA PHE A 16 -23.75 -69.07 83.14
C PHE A 16 -25.14 -69.58 82.68
N SER A 17 -25.73 -70.71 83.07
CA SER A 17 -25.48 -71.82 84.03
C SER A 17 -26.55 -72.91 83.80
N LEU A 18 -26.35 -74.13 84.32
CA LEU A 18 -27.25 -74.86 85.25
C LEU A 18 -27.13 -76.40 85.17
N LEU A 19 -27.30 -77.01 86.35
CA LEU A 19 -27.12 -78.40 86.72
C LEU A 19 -28.17 -79.37 86.13
N ALA A 20 -27.76 -80.64 86.01
CA ALA A 20 -28.63 -81.82 85.96
C ALA A 20 -29.40 -81.96 87.30
N THR A 21 -30.61 -82.54 87.42
CA THR A 21 -31.16 -83.81 86.89
C THR A 21 -32.69 -83.84 87.05
N SER A 22 -33.39 -84.61 86.19
CA SER A 22 -34.45 -85.61 86.50
C SER A 22 -35.78 -85.54 85.69
N ILE A 23 -36.06 -86.67 85.04
CA ILE A 23 -37.35 -87.36 84.74
C ILE A 23 -38.34 -86.68 83.76
N PRO A 24 -38.89 -87.40 82.75
CA PRO A 24 -39.57 -86.80 81.61
C PRO A 24 -41.04 -86.50 81.90
N VAL A 25 -41.50 -85.33 81.44
CA VAL A 25 -42.92 -85.05 81.22
C VAL A 25 -43.05 -84.38 79.86
N SER A 26 -43.78 -85.04 78.96
CA SER A 26 -44.14 -84.53 77.63
C SER A 26 -44.98 -83.26 77.76
N ALA A 27 -44.41 -82.12 77.40
CA ALA A 27 -45.13 -80.95 76.93
C ALA A 27 -44.51 -80.52 75.59
N ASN A 28 -45.23 -80.76 74.50
CA ASN A 28 -44.88 -80.34 73.16
C ASN A 28 -44.99 -78.81 73.08
N THR A 29 -43.94 -78.07 73.41
CA THR A 29 -43.84 -76.62 73.11
C THR A 29 -43.10 -76.48 71.79
N THR A 30 -43.85 -76.34 70.70
CA THR A 30 -43.30 -75.99 69.39
C THR A 30 -42.71 -74.59 69.44
N SER A 31 -41.42 -74.45 69.77
CA SER A 31 -40.73 -73.16 69.70
C SER A 31 -40.76 -72.66 68.27
N THR A 32 -41.31 -71.48 68.04
CA THR A 32 -41.29 -70.89 66.70
C THR A 32 -39.88 -70.45 66.34
N SER A 33 -39.49 -70.46 65.05
CA SER A 33 -38.22 -69.88 64.55
C SER A 33 -38.45 -69.04 63.28
N VAL A 34 -37.80 -67.87 63.16
CA VAL A 34 -37.77 -67.04 61.95
C VAL A 34 -36.40 -67.15 61.28
N SER A 35 -36.36 -67.38 59.97
CA SER A 35 -35.13 -67.34 59.17
C SER A 35 -35.31 -66.52 57.89
N LEU A 36 -34.25 -65.87 57.41
CA LEU A 36 -34.24 -65.17 56.13
C LEU A 36 -33.53 -66.02 55.06
N ASP A 37 -33.93 -65.85 53.81
CA ASP A 37 -33.29 -66.46 52.64
C ASP A 37 -31.86 -65.92 52.38
N LYS A 38 -31.55 -64.71 52.86
CA LYS A 38 -30.25 -64.05 52.71
C LYS A 38 -29.75 -63.49 54.05
N SER A 39 -28.45 -63.65 54.32
CA SER A 39 -27.76 -63.03 55.46
C SER A 39 -27.07 -61.71 55.10
N THR A 40 -26.82 -61.47 53.80
CA THR A 40 -26.21 -60.22 53.30
C THR A 40 -26.70 -59.92 51.88
N VAL A 41 -27.01 -58.65 51.62
CA VAL A 41 -27.37 -58.11 50.30
C VAL A 41 -26.46 -56.91 50.00
N VAL A 42 -25.96 -56.81 48.77
CA VAL A 42 -25.23 -55.63 48.29
C VAL A 42 -26.05 -54.99 47.18
N LEU A 43 -26.44 -53.73 47.37
CA LEU A 43 -27.23 -52.95 46.40
C LEU A 43 -26.44 -51.74 45.92
N THR A 44 -26.77 -51.25 44.73
CA THR A 44 -26.43 -49.88 44.31
C THR A 44 -27.58 -48.94 44.68
N VAL A 45 -27.30 -47.67 44.98
CA VAL A 45 -28.34 -46.66 45.23
C VAL A 45 -29.40 -46.70 44.12
N GLY A 46 -30.68 -46.80 44.49
CA GLY A 46 -31.82 -46.92 43.57
C GLY A 46 -32.22 -48.36 43.20
N GLN A 47 -31.41 -49.37 43.52
CA GLN A 47 -31.78 -50.78 43.30
C GLN A 47 -32.73 -51.29 44.38
N THR A 48 -33.55 -52.27 43.99
CA THR A 48 -34.39 -53.05 44.90
C THR A 48 -33.95 -54.51 44.89
N ASP A 49 -34.25 -55.21 45.99
CA ASP A 49 -34.13 -56.66 46.10
C ASP A 49 -35.19 -57.14 47.12
N THR A 50 -35.42 -58.44 47.23
CA THR A 50 -36.40 -59.00 48.16
C THR A 50 -35.74 -59.94 49.15
N LEU A 51 -36.20 -59.89 50.40
CA LEU A 51 -35.94 -60.85 51.45
C LEU A 51 -37.22 -61.64 51.73
N THR A 52 -37.09 -62.95 51.86
CA THR A 52 -38.19 -63.85 52.20
C THR A 52 -37.95 -64.40 53.60
N ALA A 53 -38.91 -64.20 54.50
CA ALA A 53 -38.88 -64.76 55.84
C ALA A 53 -39.64 -66.09 55.89
N THR A 54 -39.03 -67.13 56.46
CA THR A 54 -39.65 -68.43 56.70
C THR A 54 -39.89 -68.61 58.20
N ILE A 55 -41.11 -69.02 58.57
CA ILE A 55 -41.50 -69.30 59.96
C ILE A 55 -41.73 -70.80 60.12
N LEU A 56 -41.08 -71.42 61.11
CA LEU A 56 -41.27 -72.82 61.46
C LEU A 56 -41.81 -72.97 62.90
N PRO A 57 -42.61 -74.02 63.19
CA PRO A 57 -43.10 -75.03 62.25
C PRO A 57 -44.21 -74.48 61.32
N ALA A 58 -44.31 -75.03 60.10
CA ALA A 58 -45.31 -74.61 59.12
C ALA A 58 -46.74 -74.93 59.61
N GLY A 59 -47.69 -74.01 59.38
CA GLY A 59 -49.11 -74.21 59.72
C GLY A 59 -49.59 -73.57 61.02
N ILE A 60 -48.80 -72.73 61.67
CA ILE A 60 -49.26 -71.91 62.80
C ILE A 60 -50.27 -70.83 62.36
N ALA A 61 -51.20 -70.47 63.25
CA ALA A 61 -52.30 -69.54 62.97
C ALA A 61 -51.87 -68.10 62.67
N ASN A 62 -50.68 -67.68 63.11
CA ASN A 62 -50.13 -66.34 62.86
C ASN A 62 -48.74 -66.43 62.22
N GLN A 63 -48.69 -66.25 60.90
CA GLN A 63 -47.45 -66.21 60.11
C GLN A 63 -47.07 -64.79 59.68
N ASN A 64 -47.60 -63.76 60.36
CA ASN A 64 -47.28 -62.38 60.02
C ASN A 64 -45.80 -62.08 60.33
N VAL A 65 -45.16 -61.31 59.43
CA VAL A 65 -43.79 -60.86 59.58
C VAL A 65 -43.76 -59.34 59.53
N ILE A 66 -43.19 -58.73 60.57
CA ILE A 66 -42.92 -57.30 60.63
C ILE A 66 -41.48 -57.07 60.19
N TRP A 67 -41.29 -56.13 59.26
CA TRP A 67 -39.99 -55.76 58.72
C TRP A 67 -39.53 -54.42 59.26
N MET A 68 -38.25 -54.32 59.64
CA MET A 68 -37.67 -53.10 60.17
C MET A 68 -36.28 -52.87 59.59
N SER A 69 -35.98 -51.64 59.18
CA SER A 69 -34.64 -51.21 58.80
C SER A 69 -33.98 -50.45 59.94
N SER A 70 -32.70 -50.73 60.22
CA SER A 70 -31.90 -49.96 61.17
C SER A 70 -31.57 -48.55 60.68
N ASN A 71 -31.66 -48.30 59.36
CA ASN A 71 -31.49 -46.98 58.78
C ASN A 71 -32.31 -46.86 57.48
N PRO A 72 -33.58 -46.43 57.58
CA PRO A 72 -34.46 -46.24 56.42
C PRO A 72 -33.95 -45.23 55.39
N ASN A 73 -33.03 -44.32 55.75
CA ASN A 73 -32.41 -43.40 54.81
C ASN A 73 -31.35 -44.09 53.92
N VAL A 74 -30.83 -45.24 54.34
CA VAL A 74 -29.86 -46.06 53.60
C VAL A 74 -30.58 -47.15 52.82
N VAL A 75 -31.42 -47.95 53.49
CA VAL A 75 -32.28 -48.96 52.85
C VAL A 75 -33.65 -48.95 53.51
N ASP A 76 -34.68 -48.76 52.72
CA ASP A 76 -36.07 -48.91 53.16
C ASP A 76 -36.53 -50.35 52.97
N VAL A 77 -37.47 -50.82 53.79
CA VAL A 77 -38.03 -52.17 53.68
C VAL A 77 -39.55 -52.15 53.84
N PHE A 78 -40.25 -52.74 52.87
CA PHE A 78 -41.70 -52.91 52.91
C PHE A 78 -42.07 -54.33 52.47
N ASN A 79 -42.70 -55.10 53.38
CA ASN A 79 -43.08 -56.50 53.15
C ASN A 79 -41.95 -57.34 52.53
N GLY A 80 -40.73 -57.19 53.04
CA GLY A 80 -39.54 -57.92 52.55
C GLY A 80 -38.89 -57.31 51.30
N THR A 81 -39.50 -56.33 50.63
CA THR A 81 -38.88 -55.62 49.51
C THR A 81 -37.97 -54.51 50.03
N LEU A 82 -36.70 -54.58 49.68
CA LEU A 82 -35.65 -53.61 49.97
C LEU A 82 -35.61 -52.53 48.90
N MET A 83 -35.40 -51.28 49.30
CA MET A 83 -35.13 -50.17 48.38
C MET A 83 -33.91 -49.38 48.86
N ALA A 84 -32.81 -49.45 48.12
CA ALA A 84 -31.59 -48.73 48.44
C ALA A 84 -31.75 -47.22 48.17
N ARG A 85 -31.60 -46.40 49.21
CA ARG A 85 -31.82 -44.94 49.15
C ARG A 85 -30.53 -44.13 49.16
N SER A 86 -29.52 -44.53 49.93
CA SER A 86 -28.22 -43.83 49.98
C SER A 86 -27.07 -44.78 50.33
N GLU A 87 -25.85 -44.39 49.99
CA GLU A 87 -24.64 -45.16 50.30
C GLU A 87 -24.49 -45.36 51.82
N GLY A 88 -24.21 -46.60 52.23
CA GLY A 88 -24.05 -46.94 53.64
C GLY A 88 -24.34 -48.41 53.92
N THR A 89 -24.52 -48.75 55.18
CA THR A 89 -24.89 -50.11 55.60
C THR A 89 -26.07 -50.03 56.57
N ALA A 90 -27.08 -50.86 56.35
CA ALA A 90 -28.25 -51.00 57.21
C ALA A 90 -28.53 -52.47 57.50
N TYR A 91 -29.16 -52.76 58.64
CA TYR A 91 -29.62 -54.09 59.02
C TYR A 91 -31.12 -54.16 58.82
N ILE A 92 -31.60 -55.21 58.14
CA ILE A 92 -33.02 -55.46 57.91
C ILE A 92 -33.44 -56.65 58.75
N THR A 93 -34.39 -56.44 59.65
CA THR A 93 -34.84 -57.44 60.62
C THR A 93 -36.29 -57.84 60.35
N ALA A 94 -36.55 -59.14 60.30
CA ALA A 94 -37.87 -59.75 60.21
C ALA A 94 -38.26 -60.33 61.58
N ILE A 95 -39.44 -59.96 62.10
CA ILE A 95 -39.92 -60.31 63.43
C ILE A 95 -41.30 -60.97 63.33
N ASN A 96 -41.50 -62.13 63.98
CA ASN A 96 -42.85 -62.68 64.16
C ASN A 96 -43.48 -62.06 65.43
N PRO A 97 -44.64 -61.39 65.36
CA PRO A 97 -45.24 -60.69 66.50
C PRO A 97 -45.80 -61.62 67.58
N SER A 98 -45.91 -62.92 67.32
CA SER A 98 -46.48 -63.91 68.24
C SER A 98 -45.54 -64.22 69.42
N GLU A 99 -44.22 -64.06 69.24
CA GLU A 99 -43.20 -64.21 70.27
C GLU A 99 -42.04 -63.23 69.98
N SER A 100 -41.88 -62.20 70.81
CA SER A 100 -40.92 -61.09 70.58
C SER A 100 -39.44 -61.49 70.56
N SER A 101 -39.10 -62.71 70.99
CA SER A 101 -37.73 -63.24 71.00
C SER A 101 -37.31 -63.95 69.70
N ASN A 102 -38.15 -63.95 68.66
CA ASN A 102 -37.93 -64.71 67.45
C ASN A 102 -37.81 -63.82 66.20
N TYR A 103 -36.57 -63.55 65.79
CA TYR A 103 -36.24 -62.67 64.66
C TYR A 103 -35.05 -63.18 63.85
N ALA A 104 -34.95 -62.73 62.60
CA ALA A 104 -33.77 -62.90 61.76
C ALA A 104 -33.38 -61.58 61.13
N SER A 105 -32.09 -61.37 60.88
CA SER A 105 -31.55 -60.12 60.33
C SER A 105 -30.63 -60.35 59.13
N CYS A 106 -30.65 -59.42 58.19
CA CYS A 106 -29.81 -59.40 56.99
C CYS A 106 -29.06 -58.07 56.93
N ILE A 107 -27.75 -58.12 56.64
CA ILE A 107 -26.92 -56.93 56.41
C ILE A 107 -27.14 -56.45 54.98
N VAL A 108 -27.47 -55.18 54.77
CA VAL A 108 -27.59 -54.59 53.44
C VAL A 108 -26.56 -53.47 53.28
N ILE A 109 -25.64 -53.66 52.32
CA ILE A 109 -24.59 -52.69 51.99
C ILE A 109 -24.99 -51.99 50.69
N VAL A 110 -25.17 -50.67 50.74
CA VAL A 110 -25.48 -49.87 49.56
C VAL A 110 -24.22 -49.16 49.09
N LYS A 111 -23.81 -49.38 47.85
CA LYS A 111 -22.68 -48.70 47.19
C LYS A 111 -23.18 -47.63 46.22
N LYS A 112 -22.34 -46.63 45.94
CA LYS A 112 -22.54 -45.75 44.78
C LYS A 112 -22.34 -46.53 43.47
N PRO A 113 -22.98 -46.11 42.36
CA PRO A 113 -22.71 -46.69 41.05
C PRO A 113 -21.25 -46.46 40.65
N ASP A 114 -20.61 -47.46 40.04
CA ASP A 114 -19.31 -47.29 39.42
C ASP A 114 -19.48 -46.47 38.13
N SER A 115 -19.19 -45.18 38.18
CA SER A 115 -19.24 -44.31 37.01
C SER A 115 -17.92 -44.33 36.24
N GLU A 116 -18.00 -44.52 34.92
CA GLU A 116 -16.89 -44.29 33.98
C GLU A 116 -17.04 -42.92 33.34
N MET A 117 -15.98 -42.12 33.27
CA MET A 117 -16.00 -40.76 32.70
C MET A 117 -14.79 -40.51 31.80
N SER A 118 -14.99 -39.95 30.62
CA SER A 118 -13.93 -39.53 29.68
C SER A 118 -14.23 -38.16 29.07
N ILE A 119 -13.17 -37.43 28.68
CA ILE A 119 -13.25 -36.13 28.01
C ILE A 119 -12.59 -36.21 26.64
N ASN A 120 -13.13 -35.50 25.64
CA ASN A 120 -12.63 -35.54 24.27
C ASN A 120 -11.22 -34.94 24.08
N LYS A 121 -10.78 -34.04 24.96
CA LYS A 121 -9.48 -33.35 24.89
C LYS A 121 -8.89 -33.25 26.29
N THR A 122 -7.61 -33.60 26.44
CA THR A 122 -6.83 -33.39 27.67
C THR A 122 -6.02 -32.09 27.62
N THR A 123 -5.82 -31.52 26.43
CA THR A 123 -5.16 -30.23 26.21
C THR A 123 -5.83 -29.45 25.08
N ALA A 124 -5.87 -28.12 25.17
CA ALA A 124 -6.32 -27.23 24.10
C ALA A 124 -5.49 -25.93 24.06
N THR A 125 -5.35 -25.32 22.89
CA THR A 125 -4.69 -24.01 22.72
C THR A 125 -5.63 -23.06 22.00
N LEU A 126 -5.88 -21.89 22.58
CA LEU A 126 -6.82 -20.88 22.09
C LEU A 126 -6.16 -19.51 21.95
N ALA A 127 -6.67 -18.67 21.06
CA ALA A 127 -6.37 -17.24 21.04
C ALA A 127 -7.37 -16.50 21.94
N VAL A 128 -6.94 -15.41 22.60
CA VAL A 128 -7.84 -14.52 23.34
C VAL A 128 -9.06 -14.13 22.48
N GLY A 129 -10.27 -14.27 23.02
CA GLY A 129 -11.54 -14.02 22.34
C GLY A 129 -12.13 -15.21 21.60
N SER A 130 -11.39 -16.31 21.43
CA SER A 130 -11.89 -17.53 20.77
C SER A 130 -12.67 -18.44 21.72
N THR A 131 -13.50 -19.31 21.16
CA THR A 131 -14.23 -20.35 21.87
C THR A 131 -13.87 -21.74 21.34
N ASP A 132 -14.06 -22.76 22.18
CA ASP A 132 -13.95 -24.18 21.82
C ASP A 132 -14.87 -24.99 22.74
N THR A 133 -15.17 -26.23 22.40
CA THR A 133 -16.10 -27.07 23.17
C THR A 133 -15.42 -28.35 23.64
N LEU A 134 -15.60 -28.65 24.91
CA LEU A 134 -15.26 -29.93 25.53
C LEU A 134 -16.54 -30.76 25.70
N THR A 135 -16.46 -32.03 25.34
CA THR A 135 -17.55 -33.00 25.49
C THR A 135 -17.12 -34.11 26.43
N VAL A 136 -17.99 -34.49 27.36
CA VAL A 136 -17.75 -35.57 28.33
C VAL A 136 -18.69 -36.72 28.05
N THR A 137 -18.17 -37.94 28.08
CA THR A 137 -18.95 -39.18 28.04
C THR A 137 -18.94 -39.79 29.43
N ILE A 138 -20.12 -40.06 30.01
CA ILE A 138 -20.27 -40.71 31.32
C ILE A 138 -21.30 -41.84 31.29
N SER A 139 -20.98 -42.97 31.92
CA SER A 139 -21.86 -44.14 32.08
C SER A 139 -21.87 -44.60 33.54
N PRO A 140 -23.05 -44.80 34.16
CA PRO A 140 -24.38 -44.49 33.64
C PRO A 140 -24.57 -42.98 33.40
N ASN A 141 -25.50 -42.60 32.52
CA ASN A 141 -25.70 -41.20 32.15
C ASN A 141 -26.12 -40.36 33.37
N GLN A 142 -25.38 -39.28 33.64
CA GLN A 142 -25.63 -38.36 34.74
C GLN A 142 -25.19 -36.94 34.36
N ALA A 143 -25.73 -35.95 35.05
CA ALA A 143 -25.35 -34.56 34.84
C ALA A 143 -23.85 -34.33 35.17
N VAL A 144 -23.25 -33.33 34.52
CA VAL A 144 -21.84 -32.97 34.65
C VAL A 144 -21.72 -31.48 35.01
N THR A 145 -20.91 -31.19 36.01
CA THR A 145 -20.59 -29.82 36.44
C THR A 145 -19.21 -29.40 35.93
N TRP A 146 -19.06 -28.15 35.51
CA TRP A 146 -17.83 -27.63 34.91
C TRP A 146 -17.21 -26.54 35.78
N LYS A 147 -15.88 -26.55 35.91
CA LYS A 147 -15.14 -25.52 36.66
C LYS A 147 -13.79 -25.21 36.00
N SER A 148 -13.48 -23.92 35.87
CA SER A 148 -12.14 -23.47 35.49
C SER A 148 -11.30 -23.17 36.72
N SER A 149 -10.00 -23.48 36.68
CA SER A 149 -9.04 -23.10 37.72
C SER A 149 -8.77 -21.59 37.74
N ASN A 150 -8.98 -20.90 36.61
CA ASN A 150 -8.86 -19.44 36.51
C ASN A 150 -9.84 -18.90 35.44
N PRO A 151 -11.05 -18.47 35.85
CA PRO A 151 -12.05 -17.88 34.94
C PRO A 151 -11.61 -16.61 34.23
N GLU A 152 -10.60 -15.87 34.74
CA GLU A 152 -10.06 -14.70 34.04
C GLU A 152 -9.25 -15.08 32.79
N ILE A 153 -8.68 -16.31 32.75
CA ILE A 153 -7.93 -16.83 31.61
C ILE A 153 -8.88 -17.58 30.67
N VAL A 154 -9.63 -18.55 31.21
CA VAL A 154 -10.62 -19.34 30.46
C VAL A 154 -11.87 -19.49 31.29
N GLU A 155 -12.99 -18.96 30.80
CA GLU A 155 -14.30 -19.24 31.36
C GLU A 155 -14.89 -20.50 30.71
N VAL A 156 -15.68 -21.27 31.46
CA VAL A 156 -16.36 -22.46 30.95
C VAL A 156 -17.84 -22.42 31.33
N PHE A 157 -18.71 -22.67 30.36
CA PHE A 157 -20.15 -22.80 30.56
C PHE A 157 -20.66 -24.04 29.80
N ASN A 158 -21.15 -25.05 30.54
CA ASN A 158 -21.65 -26.31 29.98
C ASN A 158 -20.72 -26.94 28.92
N GLY A 159 -19.41 -26.96 29.19
CA GLY A 159 -18.39 -27.50 28.28
C GLY A 159 -17.92 -26.54 27.20
N THR A 160 -18.56 -25.38 27.01
CA THR A 160 -18.08 -24.33 26.10
C THR A 160 -17.05 -23.46 26.80
N LEU A 161 -15.85 -23.40 26.22
CA LEU A 161 -14.72 -22.59 26.67
C LEU A 161 -14.76 -21.21 26.01
N MET A 162 -14.42 -20.17 26.76
CA MET A 162 -14.16 -18.84 26.24
C MET A 162 -12.83 -18.31 26.77
N ALA A 163 -11.88 -18.09 25.85
CA ALA A 163 -10.56 -17.57 26.17
C ALA A 163 -10.64 -16.05 26.43
N ARG A 164 -10.29 -15.61 27.64
CA ARG A 164 -10.44 -14.22 28.09
C ARG A 164 -9.11 -13.48 28.23
N LYS A 165 -8.04 -14.17 28.66
CA LYS A 165 -6.73 -13.56 28.93
C LYS A 165 -5.61 -14.56 28.66
N VAL A 166 -4.46 -14.06 28.22
CA VAL A 166 -3.25 -14.89 28.03
C VAL A 166 -2.85 -15.59 29.31
N GLY A 167 -2.51 -16.87 29.21
CA GLY A 167 -2.10 -17.69 30.35
C GLY A 167 -2.52 -19.15 30.17
N THR A 168 -2.46 -19.92 31.25
CA THR A 168 -2.89 -21.33 31.24
C THR A 168 -3.88 -21.56 32.38
N ALA A 169 -4.97 -22.27 32.10
CA ALA A 169 -5.98 -22.68 33.07
C ALA A 169 -6.38 -24.15 32.86
N VAL A 170 -6.77 -24.84 33.93
CA VAL A 170 -7.27 -26.22 33.87
C VAL A 170 -8.78 -26.20 34.01
N VAL A 171 -9.47 -26.78 33.04
CA VAL A 171 -10.93 -26.95 33.07
C VAL A 171 -11.24 -28.37 33.52
N THR A 172 -12.07 -28.48 34.55
CA THR A 172 -12.46 -29.74 35.19
C THR A 172 -13.95 -30.00 34.96
N ALA A 173 -14.30 -31.21 34.56
CA ALA A 173 -15.66 -31.71 34.50
C ALA A 173 -15.86 -32.78 35.58
N THR A 174 -16.91 -32.66 36.38
CA THR A 174 -17.19 -33.53 37.54
C THR A 174 -18.59 -34.10 37.46
N ALA A 175 -18.69 -35.41 37.70
CA ALA A 175 -19.93 -36.16 37.76
C ALA A 175 -20.86 -35.59 38.86
N ALA A 176 -22.18 -35.49 38.63
CA ALA A 176 -23.12 -34.89 39.58
C ALA A 176 -23.13 -35.52 40.99
N ASP A 177 -22.84 -36.81 41.10
CA ASP A 177 -22.73 -37.55 42.37
C ASP A 177 -21.33 -37.45 43.03
N GLY A 178 -20.40 -36.75 42.38
CA GLY A 178 -19.01 -36.56 42.79
C GLY A 178 -18.12 -37.78 42.62
N SER A 179 -18.57 -38.83 41.92
CA SER A 179 -17.86 -40.11 41.82
C SER A 179 -16.56 -40.03 40.99
N LYS A 180 -16.53 -39.19 39.96
CA LYS A 180 -15.40 -39.02 39.03
C LYS A 180 -15.25 -37.59 38.52
N SER A 181 -14.02 -37.25 38.13
CA SER A 181 -13.69 -36.01 37.43
C SER A 181 -12.66 -36.25 36.33
N VAL A 182 -12.72 -35.45 35.27
CA VAL A 182 -11.77 -35.41 34.14
C VAL A 182 -11.35 -33.97 33.87
N THR A 183 -10.15 -33.76 33.32
CA THR A 183 -9.57 -32.42 33.14
C THR A 183 -9.03 -32.18 31.73
N CYS A 184 -9.01 -30.91 31.33
CA CYS A 184 -8.35 -30.41 30.13
C CYS A 184 -7.50 -29.17 30.48
N THR A 185 -6.22 -29.16 30.13
CA THR A 185 -5.35 -27.98 30.27
C THR A 185 -5.48 -27.09 29.04
N VAL A 186 -5.86 -25.82 29.24
CA VAL A 186 -6.10 -24.85 28.18
C VAL A 186 -5.05 -23.75 28.24
N THR A 187 -4.28 -23.57 27.17
CA THR A 187 -3.31 -22.47 27.01
C THR A 187 -3.91 -21.40 26.10
N VAL A 188 -3.93 -20.15 26.58
CA VAL A 188 -4.42 -18.99 25.83
C VAL A 188 -3.24 -18.13 25.40
N ASN A 189 -3.10 -17.92 24.08
CA ASN A 189 -2.11 -17.05 23.47
C ASN A 189 -2.75 -15.73 23.03
N ASN A 190 -1.92 -14.71 22.73
CA ASN A 190 -2.41 -13.49 22.09
C ASN A 190 -3.12 -13.84 20.78
N ALA A 191 -4.22 -13.14 20.49
CA ALA A 191 -4.78 -13.18 19.15
C ALA A 191 -3.75 -12.65 18.14
N PRO A 192 -3.66 -13.23 16.94
CA PRO A 192 -2.81 -12.67 15.89
C PRO A 192 -3.28 -11.23 15.62
N ALA A 193 -2.33 -10.29 15.50
CA ALA A 193 -2.66 -8.92 15.18
C ALA A 193 -3.41 -8.88 13.84
N SER A 194 -4.49 -8.12 13.74
CA SER A 194 -5.12 -7.79 12.46
C SER A 194 -4.59 -6.44 11.99
N ILE A 195 -4.13 -6.34 10.75
CA ILE A 195 -3.78 -5.06 10.11
C ILE A 195 -4.91 -4.72 9.14
N THR A 196 -5.40 -3.48 9.21
CA THR A 196 -6.32 -2.92 8.22
C THR A 196 -5.79 -1.59 7.72
N LEU A 197 -5.89 -1.33 6.41
CA LEU A 197 -5.58 -0.03 5.84
C LEU A 197 -6.86 0.81 5.73
N ASN A 198 -6.73 2.13 5.85
CA ASN A 198 -7.83 3.07 5.61
C ASN A 198 -8.39 3.04 4.18
N LYS A 199 -7.65 2.44 3.22
CA LYS A 199 -8.05 2.27 1.82
C LYS A 199 -7.57 0.92 1.30
N SER A 200 -8.43 0.23 0.54
CA SER A 200 -8.07 -0.96 -0.25
C SER A 200 -7.61 -0.62 -1.67
N THR A 201 -7.98 0.58 -2.16
CA THR A 201 -7.54 1.12 -3.44
C THR A 201 -7.24 2.62 -3.33
N ALA A 202 -6.25 3.11 -4.07
CA ALA A 202 -5.97 4.54 -4.24
C ALA A 202 -5.66 4.85 -5.71
N THR A 203 -5.92 6.10 -6.12
CA THR A 203 -5.50 6.61 -7.42
C THR A 203 -4.62 7.83 -7.19
N LEU A 204 -3.50 7.92 -7.90
CA LEU A 204 -2.55 9.03 -7.82
C LEU A 204 -2.24 9.52 -9.24
N ALA A 205 -2.02 10.82 -9.42
CA ALA A 205 -1.26 11.31 -10.56
C ALA A 205 0.24 11.05 -10.36
N ILE A 206 1.02 11.02 -11.46
CA ILE A 206 2.48 10.98 -11.37
C ILE A 206 2.97 12.22 -10.59
N GLY A 207 3.79 11.99 -9.55
CA GLY A 207 4.31 13.00 -8.64
C GLY A 207 3.42 13.29 -7.42
N GLU A 208 2.17 12.83 -7.41
CA GLU A 208 1.25 12.99 -6.28
C GLU A 208 1.64 12.06 -5.13
N ALA A 209 1.49 12.55 -3.90
CA ALA A 209 1.71 11.77 -2.69
C ALA A 209 0.45 11.71 -1.82
N GLN A 210 0.23 10.56 -1.20
CA GLN A 210 -0.89 10.33 -0.28
C GLN A 210 -0.42 9.45 0.89
N THR A 211 -1.07 9.54 2.04
CA THR A 211 -0.76 8.67 3.19
C THR A 211 -1.78 7.54 3.30
N LEU A 212 -1.29 6.31 3.43
CA LEU A 212 -2.05 5.16 3.89
C LEU A 212 -1.87 5.04 5.41
N ILE A 213 -2.97 4.86 6.12
CA ILE A 213 -2.99 4.70 7.58
C ILE A 213 -3.29 3.23 7.87
N ALA A 214 -2.39 2.58 8.60
CA ALA A 214 -2.57 1.22 9.09
C ALA A 214 -3.11 1.24 10.53
N THR A 215 -4.21 0.54 10.76
CA THR A 215 -4.78 0.29 12.09
C THR A 215 -4.50 -1.15 12.47
N ILE A 216 -4.00 -1.37 13.69
CA ILE A 216 -3.57 -2.69 14.17
C ILE A 216 -4.35 -3.05 15.43
N SER A 217 -4.99 -4.22 15.44
CA SER A 217 -5.76 -4.69 16.61
C SER A 217 -5.69 -6.22 16.76
N PRO A 218 -5.30 -6.75 17.93
CA PRO A 218 -4.72 -6.02 19.08
C PRO A 218 -3.35 -5.41 18.74
N ALA A 219 -2.85 -4.50 19.61
CA ALA A 219 -1.56 -3.86 19.41
C ALA A 219 -0.42 -4.89 19.27
N LEU A 220 0.57 -4.58 18.41
CA LEU A 220 1.74 -5.43 18.24
C LEU A 220 2.54 -5.57 19.55
N PRO A 221 3.23 -6.71 19.76
CA PRO A 221 4.22 -6.85 20.81
C PRO A 221 5.27 -5.74 20.77
N SER A 222 5.88 -5.39 21.90
CA SER A 222 6.86 -4.28 22.01
C SER A 222 8.12 -4.43 21.13
N ASN A 223 8.41 -5.64 20.66
CA ASN A 223 9.52 -5.95 19.76
C ASN A 223 9.11 -6.08 18.28
N ALA A 224 7.83 -5.84 17.96
CA ALA A 224 7.30 -5.90 16.60
C ALA A 224 6.94 -4.50 16.09
N TYR A 225 7.13 -4.27 14.78
CA TYR A 225 6.90 -2.99 14.10
C TYR A 225 6.27 -3.22 12.72
N LEU A 226 5.83 -2.14 12.06
CA LEU A 226 5.19 -2.20 10.75
C LEU A 226 6.20 -1.95 9.63
N LEU A 227 6.25 -2.88 8.66
CA LEU A 227 7.03 -2.78 7.43
C LEU A 227 6.12 -2.37 6.26
N TRP A 228 6.62 -1.49 5.39
CA TRP A 228 5.93 -1.08 4.18
C TRP A 228 6.71 -1.53 2.94
N GLN A 229 6.00 -2.10 1.96
CA GLN A 229 6.59 -2.58 0.72
C GLN A 229 5.73 -2.20 -0.48
N SER A 230 6.38 -1.86 -1.58
CA SER A 230 5.74 -1.74 -2.90
C SER A 230 6.11 -2.94 -3.78
N SER A 231 5.13 -3.50 -4.47
CA SER A 231 5.34 -4.55 -5.49
C SER A 231 6.07 -4.05 -6.73
N ASN A 232 6.02 -2.74 -7.01
CA ASN A 232 6.81 -2.12 -8.07
C ASN A 232 7.26 -0.70 -7.65
N PRO A 233 8.44 -0.58 -7.02
CA PRO A 233 8.99 0.71 -6.58
C PRO A 233 9.27 1.71 -7.70
N SER A 234 9.28 1.31 -8.98
CA SER A 234 9.40 2.23 -10.12
C SER A 234 8.06 2.87 -10.50
N ILE A 235 6.93 2.32 -10.06
CA ILE A 235 5.58 2.86 -10.27
C ILE A 235 5.11 3.62 -9.02
N VAL A 236 5.21 3.02 -7.84
CA VAL A 236 4.83 3.65 -6.57
C VAL A 236 5.91 3.41 -5.52
N SER A 237 6.49 4.47 -4.97
CA SER A 237 7.34 4.37 -3.78
C SER A 237 6.52 4.47 -2.51
N VAL A 238 6.95 3.81 -1.43
CA VAL A 238 6.32 3.92 -0.11
C VAL A 238 7.38 4.10 0.98
N SER A 239 7.16 5.03 1.91
CA SER A 239 7.98 5.23 3.12
C SER A 239 7.10 5.66 4.28
N GLY A 240 7.08 4.87 5.36
CA GLY A 240 6.27 5.19 6.55
C GLY A 240 4.76 5.35 6.27
N GLY A 241 4.23 4.64 5.28
CA GLY A 241 2.83 4.76 4.83
C GLY A 241 2.57 5.90 3.84
N VAL A 242 3.53 6.79 3.59
CA VAL A 242 3.43 7.80 2.53
C VAL A 242 3.76 7.15 1.20
N ILE A 243 2.78 7.09 0.30
CA ILE A 243 2.89 6.57 -1.06
C ILE A 243 3.05 7.73 -2.06
N THR A 244 3.89 7.57 -3.08
CA THR A 244 4.10 8.57 -4.14
C THR A 244 4.09 7.90 -5.51
N GLY A 245 3.29 8.43 -6.45
CA GLY A 245 3.27 7.95 -7.82
C GLY A 245 4.51 8.40 -8.58
N LEU A 246 5.23 7.48 -9.22
CA LEU A 246 6.49 7.76 -9.94
C LEU A 246 6.36 7.55 -11.45
N SER A 247 5.57 6.58 -11.89
CA SER A 247 5.26 6.35 -13.30
C SER A 247 3.85 5.76 -13.45
N SER A 248 3.24 5.92 -14.62
CA SER A 248 1.89 5.39 -14.87
C SER A 248 1.86 3.87 -14.78
N GLY A 249 0.85 3.32 -14.12
CA GLY A 249 0.69 1.88 -13.97
C GLY A 249 -0.04 1.53 -12.68
N SER A 250 0.12 0.29 -12.23
CA SER A 250 -0.49 -0.18 -10.98
C SER A 250 0.56 -0.87 -10.12
N ALA A 251 0.55 -0.59 -8.83
CA ALA A 251 1.37 -1.29 -7.84
C ALA A 251 0.55 -1.55 -6.58
N VAL A 252 0.72 -2.72 -6.00
CA VAL A 252 0.18 -3.07 -4.68
C VAL A 252 1.17 -2.62 -3.61
N ILE A 253 0.67 -1.86 -2.63
CA ILE A 253 1.37 -1.48 -1.40
C ILE A 253 0.93 -2.40 -0.28
N THR A 254 1.88 -2.97 0.45
CA THR A 254 1.64 -3.91 1.53
C THR A 254 2.20 -3.36 2.85
N ALA A 255 1.37 -3.34 3.88
CA ALA A 255 1.77 -3.12 5.26
C ALA A 255 1.84 -4.48 5.97
N ILE A 256 3.00 -4.84 6.54
CA ILE A 256 3.30 -6.17 7.07
C ILE A 256 3.79 -6.03 8.50
N ALA A 257 3.25 -6.82 9.44
CA ALA A 257 3.84 -6.90 10.78
C ALA A 257 5.21 -7.57 10.69
N SER A 258 6.22 -7.03 11.37
CA SER A 258 7.61 -7.53 11.30
C SER A 258 7.78 -8.97 11.79
N ASP A 259 6.83 -9.48 12.58
CA ASP A 259 6.76 -10.87 13.03
C ASP A 259 6.07 -11.82 12.02
N GLY A 260 5.60 -11.29 10.89
CA GLY A 260 4.91 -12.04 9.85
C GLY A 260 3.48 -12.46 10.20
N SER A 261 2.94 -12.02 11.34
CA SER A 261 1.63 -12.46 11.85
C SER A 261 0.45 -11.97 10.99
N SER A 262 0.63 -10.88 10.23
CA SER A 262 -0.46 -10.19 9.55
C SER A 262 0.05 -9.28 8.44
N SER A 263 -0.80 -9.04 7.45
CA SER A 263 -0.56 -8.04 6.41
C SER A 263 -1.86 -7.46 5.87
N ALA A 264 -1.79 -6.25 5.32
CA ALA A 264 -2.87 -5.60 4.60
C ALA A 264 -2.35 -4.95 3.33
N THR A 265 -3.16 -4.92 2.28
CA THR A 265 -2.78 -4.42 0.96
C THR A 265 -3.68 -3.28 0.50
N CYS A 266 -3.10 -2.39 -0.31
CA CYS A 266 -3.81 -1.36 -1.05
C CYS A 266 -3.32 -1.37 -2.49
N THR A 267 -4.23 -1.48 -3.45
CA THR A 267 -3.89 -1.36 -4.88
C THR A 267 -3.85 0.11 -5.26
N VAL A 268 -2.70 0.59 -5.73
CA VAL A 268 -2.50 1.98 -6.12
C VAL A 268 -2.37 2.06 -7.63
N ASN A 269 -3.30 2.77 -8.26
CA ASN A 269 -3.24 3.06 -9.68
C ASN A 269 -2.65 4.46 -9.88
N VAL A 270 -1.54 4.54 -10.59
CA VAL A 270 -0.94 5.81 -11.00
C VAL A 270 -1.41 6.10 -12.41
N THR A 271 -2.25 7.12 -12.55
CA THR A 271 -2.67 7.60 -13.86
C THR A 271 -1.61 8.54 -14.41
N ALA A 272 -1.30 8.40 -15.70
CA ALA A 272 -0.61 9.47 -16.40
C ALA A 272 -1.43 10.75 -16.21
N THR A 273 -0.76 11.84 -15.87
CA THR A 273 -1.29 13.18 -16.16
C THR A 273 -1.77 13.16 -17.61
N GLY A 274 -2.97 13.66 -17.95
CA GLY A 274 -3.56 13.56 -19.31
C GLY A 274 -2.66 14.01 -20.48
N ILE A 275 -1.53 14.61 -20.13
CA ILE A 275 -0.37 15.05 -20.90
C ILE A 275 0.25 13.94 -21.77
N ASN A 276 0.18 14.13 -23.08
CA ASN A 276 0.95 13.42 -24.08
C ASN A 276 2.34 14.08 -24.25
N THR A 277 3.34 13.55 -23.56
CA THR A 277 4.70 14.08 -23.66
C THR A 277 5.43 13.50 -24.90
N ILE A 278 5.80 14.37 -25.84
CA ILE A 278 6.58 14.04 -27.04
C ILE A 278 8.02 14.49 -26.81
N ARG A 279 8.89 13.55 -26.42
CA ARG A 279 10.31 13.84 -26.16
C ARG A 279 11.13 13.78 -27.45
N LEU A 280 11.78 14.89 -27.79
CA LEU A 280 12.63 15.07 -28.97
C LEU A 280 14.06 15.37 -28.49
N GLY A 281 14.83 14.32 -28.23
CA GLY A 281 16.20 14.45 -27.73
C GLY A 281 17.10 13.34 -28.24
N GLY A 282 18.40 13.64 -28.35
CA GLY A 282 19.45 12.67 -28.69
C GLY A 282 20.63 12.72 -27.71
N ALA A 283 21.65 11.91 -27.96
CA ALA A 283 22.84 11.83 -27.09
C ALA A 283 23.64 13.15 -27.04
N ASN A 284 23.42 14.04 -28.00
CA ASN A 284 24.03 15.37 -28.07
C ASN A 284 23.11 16.36 -28.80
N ARG A 285 23.51 17.65 -28.81
CA ARG A 285 22.79 18.75 -29.45
C ARG A 285 22.49 18.54 -30.93
N TYR A 286 23.39 17.86 -31.66
CA TYR A 286 23.21 17.60 -33.09
C TYR A 286 22.11 16.57 -33.30
N GLU A 287 22.14 15.47 -32.54
CA GLU A 287 21.08 14.46 -32.57
C GLU A 287 19.73 15.01 -32.10
N THR A 288 19.69 15.86 -31.07
CA THR A 288 18.46 16.55 -30.66
C THR A 288 17.87 17.38 -31.82
N SER A 289 18.70 18.16 -32.51
CA SER A 289 18.24 18.93 -33.69
C SER A 289 17.69 18.03 -34.81
N VAL A 290 18.25 16.83 -34.98
CA VAL A 290 17.75 15.83 -35.95
C VAL A 290 16.41 15.23 -35.49
N GLN A 291 16.21 14.94 -34.21
CA GLN A 291 14.92 14.43 -33.72
C GLN A 291 13.81 15.48 -33.88
N ILE A 292 14.13 16.76 -33.62
CA ILE A 292 13.22 17.88 -33.86
C ILE A 292 12.86 17.99 -35.34
N SER A 293 13.87 17.89 -36.23
CA SER A 293 13.67 17.91 -37.68
C SER A 293 12.78 16.77 -38.16
N LYS A 294 13.01 15.54 -37.70
CA LYS A 294 12.17 14.38 -38.07
C LYS A 294 10.71 14.53 -37.64
N ASN A 295 10.47 15.16 -36.49
CA ASN A 295 9.14 15.39 -35.98
C ASN A 295 8.40 16.49 -36.77
N GLY A 296 9.04 17.63 -37.01
CA GLY A 296 8.43 18.76 -37.73
C GLY A 296 8.36 18.60 -39.25
N TRP A 297 9.30 17.87 -39.83
CA TRP A 297 9.47 17.71 -41.29
C TRP A 297 9.59 16.23 -41.70
N PRO A 298 8.61 15.38 -41.39
CA PRO A 298 8.67 13.96 -41.69
C PRO A 298 8.77 13.68 -43.20
N ASN A 299 8.20 14.55 -44.03
CA ASN A 299 8.14 14.42 -45.49
C ASN A 299 9.24 15.19 -46.25
N GLY A 300 10.25 15.68 -45.53
CA GLY A 300 11.32 16.48 -46.11
C GLY A 300 11.08 17.99 -46.04
N SER A 301 12.07 18.76 -46.51
CA SER A 301 12.01 20.22 -46.55
C SER A 301 12.85 20.75 -47.71
N ALA A 302 12.28 21.64 -48.53
CA ALA A 302 12.99 22.28 -49.62
C ALA A 302 14.15 23.19 -49.16
N TYR A 303 14.11 23.61 -47.88
CA TYR A 303 15.06 24.51 -47.26
C TYR A 303 15.54 23.96 -45.91
N VAL A 304 16.77 24.27 -45.54
CA VAL A 304 17.31 24.02 -44.18
C VAL A 304 18.05 25.28 -43.72
N VAL A 305 17.92 25.61 -42.45
CA VAL A 305 18.81 26.57 -41.79
C VAL A 305 19.89 25.80 -41.04
N LEU A 306 21.15 26.07 -41.34
CA LEU A 306 22.30 25.44 -40.70
C LEU A 306 23.02 26.44 -39.79
N ALA A 307 23.16 26.09 -38.52
CA ALA A 307 23.83 26.90 -37.52
C ALA A 307 24.88 26.08 -36.75
N THR A 308 25.86 26.76 -36.15
CA THR A 308 26.81 26.09 -35.26
C THR A 308 26.11 25.65 -33.97
N GLY A 309 26.42 24.45 -33.49
CA GLY A 309 25.99 23.97 -32.18
C GLY A 309 26.88 24.46 -31.05
N ASN A 310 28.06 25.03 -31.33
CA ASN A 310 29.06 25.38 -30.32
C ASN A 310 28.97 26.82 -29.81
N ASN A 311 28.24 27.67 -30.52
CA ASN A 311 28.04 29.08 -30.21
C ASN A 311 26.64 29.51 -30.68
N TYR A 312 26.07 30.54 -30.09
CA TYR A 312 24.66 30.92 -30.33
C TYR A 312 24.41 32.21 -31.11
N PRO A 313 25.22 33.29 -31.04
CA PRO A 313 24.78 34.62 -31.44
C PRO A 313 24.30 34.73 -32.88
N ASP A 314 25.01 34.09 -33.81
CA ASP A 314 24.69 34.13 -35.24
C ASP A 314 23.37 33.43 -35.59
N ALA A 315 22.86 32.57 -34.71
CA ALA A 315 21.67 31.76 -34.94
C ALA A 315 20.43 32.25 -34.15
N LEU A 316 20.61 33.15 -33.18
CA LEU A 316 19.52 33.66 -32.33
C LEU A 316 18.39 34.34 -33.13
N SER A 317 18.72 34.90 -34.29
CA SER A 317 17.76 35.56 -35.18
C SER A 317 17.19 34.66 -36.28
N ALA A 318 17.51 33.36 -36.27
CA ALA A 318 17.24 32.47 -37.39
C ALA A 318 15.80 31.94 -37.44
N ALA A 319 15.07 31.89 -36.32
CA ALA A 319 13.73 31.30 -36.26
C ALA A 319 12.72 31.97 -37.21
N PRO A 320 12.65 33.31 -37.35
CA PRO A 320 11.78 33.94 -38.34
C PRO A 320 12.13 33.57 -39.78
N LEU A 321 13.41 33.45 -40.10
CA LEU A 321 13.86 33.00 -41.42
C LEU A 321 13.46 31.54 -41.66
N ALA A 322 13.70 30.66 -40.68
CA ALA A 322 13.33 29.26 -40.75
C ALA A 322 11.82 29.09 -41.00
N GLN A 323 10.98 29.85 -40.30
CA GLN A 323 9.53 29.85 -40.48
C GLN A 323 9.10 30.36 -41.87
N LYS A 324 9.73 31.43 -42.38
CA LYS A 324 9.45 31.96 -43.74
C LYS A 324 9.64 30.89 -44.83
N TYR A 325 10.66 30.04 -44.67
CA TYR A 325 10.98 28.99 -45.64
C TYR A 325 10.47 27.60 -45.25
N ASN A 326 9.67 27.49 -44.19
CA ASN A 326 9.22 26.22 -43.61
C ASN A 326 10.38 25.23 -43.43
N ALA A 327 11.48 25.67 -42.83
CA ALA A 327 12.73 24.95 -42.74
C ALA A 327 13.06 24.53 -41.30
N PRO A 328 13.63 23.33 -41.07
CA PRO A 328 14.24 23.00 -39.78
C PRO A 328 15.52 23.80 -39.56
N ILE A 329 15.86 24.02 -38.29
CA ILE A 329 17.18 24.49 -37.87
C ILE A 329 17.99 23.27 -37.45
N LEU A 330 18.99 22.92 -38.25
CA LEU A 330 19.95 21.86 -37.95
C LEU A 330 21.26 22.44 -37.41
N LEU A 331 21.90 21.66 -36.55
CA LEU A 331 23.16 22.06 -35.90
C LEU A 331 24.36 21.32 -36.46
N THR A 332 25.49 22.02 -36.56
CA THR A 332 26.79 21.46 -36.95
C THR A 332 27.91 21.86 -36.00
N ASP A 333 28.97 21.05 -35.96
CA ASP A 333 30.25 21.42 -35.34
C ASP A 333 31.13 22.18 -36.37
N LYS A 334 32.43 22.35 -36.09
CA LYS A 334 33.47 22.79 -37.05
C LYS A 334 33.50 21.89 -38.30
N THR A 335 33.15 20.62 -38.13
CA THR A 335 32.92 19.62 -39.18
C THR A 335 31.47 19.18 -39.16
N LEU A 336 30.90 18.83 -40.31
CA LEU A 336 29.51 18.38 -40.40
C LEU A 336 29.36 16.99 -39.76
N PRO A 337 28.62 16.84 -38.64
CA PRO A 337 28.40 15.53 -38.03
C PRO A 337 27.65 14.62 -39.00
N GLN A 338 28.00 13.34 -39.03
CA GLN A 338 27.38 12.38 -39.94
C GLN A 338 25.87 12.27 -39.73
N ILE A 339 25.40 12.43 -38.49
CA ILE A 339 23.96 12.43 -38.18
C ILE A 339 23.24 13.63 -38.82
N THR A 340 23.86 14.82 -38.79
CA THR A 340 23.33 16.04 -39.42
C THR A 340 23.33 15.89 -40.94
N LEU A 341 24.42 15.36 -41.53
CA LEU A 341 24.48 15.11 -42.97
C LEU A 341 23.40 14.11 -43.41
N SER A 342 23.20 13.03 -42.66
CA SER A 342 22.19 12.02 -42.96
C SER A 342 20.78 12.61 -42.90
N GLU A 343 20.53 13.53 -41.96
CA GLU A 343 19.27 14.24 -41.87
C GLU A 343 19.08 15.24 -43.02
N ILE A 344 20.12 15.97 -43.43
CA ILE A 344 20.08 16.83 -44.62
C ILE A 344 19.73 15.99 -45.87
N ILE A 345 20.35 14.82 -46.04
CA ILE A 345 20.04 13.91 -47.16
C ILE A 345 18.59 13.43 -47.08
N ARG A 346 18.08 13.09 -45.88
CA ARG A 346 16.68 12.68 -45.69
C ARG A 346 15.71 13.80 -46.05
N LEU A 347 16.03 15.04 -45.70
CA LEU A 347 15.20 16.21 -45.97
C LEU A 347 15.16 16.59 -47.45
N GLN A 348 16.20 16.25 -48.21
CA GLN A 348 16.38 16.59 -49.63
C GLN A 348 16.19 18.09 -49.94
N PRO A 349 16.88 19.01 -49.23
CA PRO A 349 16.74 20.43 -49.49
C PRO A 349 17.38 20.83 -50.82
N THR A 350 16.75 21.78 -51.49
CA THR A 350 17.31 22.47 -52.65
C THR A 350 18.28 23.58 -52.24
N GLN A 351 18.05 24.17 -51.07
CA GLN A 351 18.84 25.28 -50.56
C GLN A 351 19.09 25.20 -49.04
N ILE A 352 20.30 25.55 -48.61
CA ILE A 352 20.67 25.68 -47.20
C ILE A 352 21.08 27.13 -46.91
N PHE A 353 20.46 27.74 -45.90
CA PHE A 353 20.90 29.01 -45.33
C PHE A 353 21.89 28.75 -44.20
N ILE A 354 23.14 29.15 -44.37
CA ILE A 354 24.18 29.01 -43.35
C ILE A 354 24.20 30.29 -42.51
N CYS A 355 23.81 30.21 -41.24
CA CYS A 355 23.84 31.34 -40.32
C CYS A 355 25.19 31.43 -39.61
N GLY A 356 25.92 32.52 -39.88
CA GLY A 356 27.22 32.79 -39.28
C GLY A 356 28.38 32.61 -40.24
N GLY A 357 29.50 33.24 -39.87
CA GLY A 357 30.68 33.28 -40.71
C GLY A 357 31.49 31.99 -40.75
N THR A 358 32.53 31.98 -41.57
CA THR A 358 33.39 30.80 -41.77
C THR A 358 34.13 30.34 -40.50
N GLY A 359 34.29 31.23 -39.51
CA GLY A 359 34.89 30.90 -38.22
C GLY A 359 34.02 30.01 -37.31
N VAL A 360 32.69 29.99 -37.53
CA VAL A 360 31.74 29.19 -36.73
C VAL A 360 31.11 28.05 -37.52
N VAL A 361 30.92 28.22 -38.83
CA VAL A 361 30.53 27.16 -39.77
C VAL A 361 31.51 27.17 -40.93
N SER A 362 32.43 26.21 -40.95
CA SER A 362 33.59 26.23 -41.85
C SER A 362 33.20 26.22 -43.34
N LYS A 363 34.08 26.79 -44.18
CA LYS A 363 33.91 26.74 -45.65
C LYS A 363 33.97 25.31 -46.20
N ALA A 364 34.62 24.40 -45.47
CA ALA A 364 34.67 22.97 -45.82
C ALA A 364 33.27 22.33 -45.78
N ILE A 365 32.45 22.65 -44.76
CA ILE A 365 31.05 22.19 -44.68
C ILE A 365 30.25 22.70 -45.88
N GLU A 366 30.38 23.99 -46.19
CA GLU A 366 29.71 24.60 -47.35
C GLU A 366 30.12 23.92 -48.67
N THR A 367 31.42 23.64 -48.84
CA THR A 367 31.94 22.93 -50.02
C THR A 367 31.39 21.50 -50.10
N GLN A 368 31.35 20.79 -48.96
CA GLN A 368 30.78 19.45 -48.88
C GLN A 368 29.31 19.42 -49.29
N LEU A 369 28.51 20.40 -48.87
CA LEU A 369 27.09 20.51 -49.22
C LEU A 369 26.87 20.85 -50.70
N ASN A 370 27.66 21.77 -51.26
CA ASN A 370 27.60 22.10 -52.69
C ASN A 370 28.01 20.92 -53.57
N ASN A 371 29.00 20.12 -53.15
CA ASN A 371 29.46 18.94 -53.90
C ASN A 371 28.41 17.83 -53.99
N ILE A 372 27.44 17.79 -53.07
CA ILE A 372 26.28 16.89 -53.14
C ILE A 372 25.06 17.53 -53.80
N GLY A 373 25.24 18.67 -54.49
CA GLY A 373 24.23 19.33 -55.31
C GLY A 373 23.28 20.25 -54.57
N ILE A 374 23.56 20.61 -53.31
CA ILE A 374 22.70 21.49 -52.51
C ILE A 374 23.23 22.92 -52.59
N THR A 375 22.39 23.88 -52.97
CA THR A 375 22.80 25.29 -53.04
C THR A 375 22.94 25.87 -51.64
N THR A 376 24.05 26.51 -51.33
CA THR A 376 24.24 27.18 -50.02
C THR A 376 24.22 28.71 -50.15
N GLU A 377 23.54 29.38 -49.23
CA GLU A 377 23.61 30.85 -49.07
C GLU A 377 24.02 31.18 -47.64
N ARG A 378 25.16 31.86 -47.49
CA ARG A 378 25.69 32.23 -46.19
C ARG A 378 25.17 33.61 -45.77
N LEU A 379 24.59 33.65 -44.58
CA LEU A 379 24.10 34.86 -43.92
C LEU A 379 25.08 35.20 -42.79
N GLU A 380 26.01 36.11 -43.07
CA GLU A 380 27.07 36.48 -42.15
C GLU A 380 27.29 38.00 -42.13
N GLY A 381 27.95 38.46 -41.07
CA GLY A 381 28.56 39.78 -41.00
C GLY A 381 29.87 39.73 -40.23
N ASN A 382 30.50 40.89 -40.05
CA ASN A 382 31.77 40.99 -39.32
C ASN A 382 31.66 40.58 -37.84
N ASP A 383 30.45 40.62 -37.29
CA ASP A 383 30.10 40.25 -35.92
C ASP A 383 28.65 39.74 -35.84
N ARG A 384 28.25 39.31 -34.65
CA ARG A 384 26.89 38.82 -34.35
C ARG A 384 25.78 39.82 -34.72
N TYR A 385 26.06 41.11 -34.59
CA TYR A 385 25.09 42.17 -34.84
C TYR A 385 24.85 42.32 -36.34
N ALA A 386 25.92 42.37 -37.13
CA ALA A 386 25.85 42.37 -38.58
C ALA A 386 25.24 41.07 -39.14
N THR A 387 25.52 39.91 -38.54
CA THR A 387 24.85 38.65 -38.90
C THR A 387 23.34 38.73 -38.66
N SER A 388 22.89 39.28 -37.52
CA SER A 388 21.44 39.47 -37.26
C SER A 388 20.76 40.36 -38.31
N VAL A 389 21.47 41.39 -38.81
CA VAL A 389 21.00 42.24 -39.91
C VAL A 389 20.98 41.49 -41.25
N ALA A 390 21.97 40.65 -41.54
CA ALA A 390 21.98 39.83 -42.76
C ALA A 390 20.77 38.88 -42.79
N ILE A 391 20.44 38.26 -41.66
CA ILE A 391 19.25 37.41 -41.51
C ILE A 391 17.97 38.24 -41.68
N ALA A 392 17.87 39.42 -41.05
CA ALA A 392 16.71 40.31 -41.21
C ALA A 392 16.52 40.78 -42.66
N LYS A 393 17.60 41.10 -43.38
CA LYS A 393 17.56 41.42 -44.81
C LYS A 393 17.05 40.26 -45.65
N LYS A 394 17.48 39.02 -45.34
CA LYS A 394 16.98 37.81 -46.03
C LYS A 394 15.51 37.50 -45.71
N LEU A 395 15.09 37.79 -44.48
CA LEU A 395 13.67 37.76 -44.09
C LEU A 395 12.86 38.76 -44.92
N GLY A 396 13.46 39.88 -45.32
CA GLY A 396 12.88 40.85 -46.25
C GLY A 396 11.85 41.79 -45.61
N VAL A 397 11.95 41.98 -44.28
CA VAL A 397 11.03 42.81 -43.51
C VAL A 397 11.70 44.15 -43.19
N THR A 398 11.12 45.23 -43.73
CA THR A 398 11.67 46.59 -43.60
C THR A 398 10.65 47.57 -43.01
N SER A 399 9.55 47.08 -42.42
CA SER A 399 8.51 47.91 -41.79
C SER A 399 7.76 47.14 -40.72
N GLY A 400 7.06 47.85 -39.83
CA GLY A 400 6.25 47.25 -38.77
C GLY A 400 7.02 47.12 -37.45
N GLU A 401 7.01 45.95 -36.85
CA GLU A 401 7.61 45.69 -35.54
C GLU A 401 9.04 45.15 -35.67
N LEU A 402 9.89 45.40 -34.67
CA LEU A 402 11.19 44.74 -34.52
C LEU A 402 11.39 44.29 -33.07
N ILE A 403 12.21 43.26 -32.88
CA ILE A 403 12.64 42.80 -31.57
C ILE A 403 14.13 43.05 -31.42
N VAL A 404 14.55 43.59 -30.27
CA VAL A 404 15.95 43.79 -29.90
C VAL A 404 16.29 42.99 -28.65
N VAL A 405 17.33 42.18 -28.74
CA VAL A 405 17.85 41.34 -27.65
C VAL A 405 19.35 41.52 -27.48
N ASN A 406 19.90 41.19 -26.31
CA ASN A 406 21.32 41.32 -26.04
C ASN A 406 22.11 40.23 -26.80
N GLY A 407 23.20 40.61 -27.48
CA GLY A 407 23.98 39.66 -28.27
C GLY A 407 24.78 38.64 -27.47
N TYR A 408 24.96 38.84 -26.16
CA TYR A 408 25.71 37.97 -25.24
C TYR A 408 24.79 37.13 -24.32
N GLU A 409 23.47 37.25 -24.44
CA GLU A 409 22.50 36.49 -23.65
C GLU A 409 21.48 35.86 -24.61
N TRP A 410 21.33 34.54 -24.55
CA TRP A 410 20.55 33.78 -25.54
C TRP A 410 19.09 33.56 -25.15
N SER A 411 18.78 33.57 -23.85
CA SER A 411 17.47 33.12 -23.35
C SER A 411 16.33 34.03 -23.81
N ASP A 412 16.55 35.34 -23.88
CA ASP A 412 15.55 36.29 -24.34
C ASP A 412 15.22 36.11 -25.83
N ALA A 413 16.25 35.87 -26.65
CA ALA A 413 16.09 35.61 -28.08
C ALA A 413 15.34 34.30 -28.36
N LEU A 414 15.68 33.23 -27.63
CA LEU A 414 15.02 31.93 -27.81
C LEU A 414 13.59 31.92 -27.23
N SER A 415 13.33 32.69 -26.18
CA SER A 415 11.98 32.86 -25.61
C SER A 415 11.01 33.49 -26.60
N VAL A 416 11.46 34.51 -27.35
CA VAL A 416 10.61 35.22 -28.32
C VAL A 416 10.65 34.60 -29.72
N SER A 417 11.58 33.68 -30.00
CA SER A 417 11.80 33.13 -31.34
C SER A 417 10.53 32.58 -32.01
N PRO A 418 9.69 31.75 -31.36
CA PRO A 418 8.46 31.26 -31.97
C PRO A 418 7.45 32.38 -32.29
N ILE A 419 7.37 33.39 -31.41
CA ILE A 419 6.50 34.56 -31.57
C ILE A 419 6.96 35.42 -32.74
N ALA A 420 8.25 35.76 -32.75
CA ALA A 420 8.87 36.54 -33.82
C ALA A 420 8.69 35.84 -35.17
N ALA A 421 8.86 34.52 -35.18
CA ALA A 421 8.69 33.72 -36.38
C ALA A 421 7.25 33.69 -36.88
N LYS A 422 6.27 33.47 -35.97
CA LYS A 422 4.86 33.48 -36.31
C LYS A 422 4.39 34.82 -36.86
N LYS A 423 4.87 35.92 -36.29
CA LYS A 423 4.50 37.29 -36.68
C LYS A 423 5.36 37.87 -37.81
N GLY A 424 6.40 37.16 -38.25
CA GLY A 424 7.35 37.66 -39.25
C GLY A 424 8.19 38.85 -38.77
N ILE A 425 8.44 38.97 -37.46
CA ILE A 425 9.19 40.08 -36.85
C ILE A 425 10.69 39.75 -36.89
N PRO A 426 11.56 40.64 -37.40
CA PRO A 426 13.00 40.44 -37.32
C PRO A 426 13.51 40.57 -35.88
N ILE A 427 14.42 39.68 -35.50
CA ILE A 427 15.18 39.76 -34.25
C ILE A 427 16.55 40.37 -34.55
N LEU A 428 16.87 41.50 -33.93
CA LEU A 428 18.14 42.19 -34.05
C LEU A 428 18.91 42.12 -32.73
N LEU A 429 20.23 41.98 -32.81
CA LEU A 429 21.10 41.91 -31.64
C LEU A 429 21.72 43.27 -31.33
N THR A 430 21.91 43.56 -30.04
CA THR A 430 22.61 44.77 -29.57
C THR A 430 23.62 44.45 -28.47
N ASP A 431 24.58 45.36 -28.26
CA ASP A 431 25.37 45.39 -27.04
C ASP A 431 24.56 46.05 -25.91
N LYS A 432 25.03 45.94 -24.66
CA LYS A 432 24.40 46.51 -23.47
C LYS A 432 24.19 48.01 -23.59
N ASP A 433 25.24 48.76 -23.91
CA ASP A 433 25.24 50.22 -23.88
C ASP A 433 25.34 50.86 -25.27
N ILE A 434 25.65 50.05 -26.29
CA ILE A 434 25.90 50.51 -27.65
C ILE A 434 24.95 49.80 -28.59
N LEU A 435 24.17 50.59 -29.36
CA LEU A 435 23.44 50.11 -30.53
C LEU A 435 24.43 50.06 -31.70
N PRO A 436 24.82 48.86 -32.20
CA PRO A 436 25.85 48.74 -33.23
C PRO A 436 25.48 49.45 -34.52
N ASP A 437 26.47 49.99 -35.23
CA ASP A 437 26.22 50.80 -36.44
C ASP A 437 25.52 50.02 -37.56
N SER A 438 25.80 48.72 -37.69
CA SER A 438 25.12 47.84 -38.65
C SER A 438 23.62 47.78 -38.38
N VAL A 439 23.22 47.66 -37.11
CA VAL A 439 21.83 47.58 -36.65
C VAL A 439 21.16 48.95 -36.76
N LYS A 440 21.82 50.00 -36.27
CA LYS A 440 21.33 51.38 -36.38
C LYS A 440 21.07 51.78 -37.83
N SER A 441 22.00 51.47 -38.73
CA SER A 441 21.86 51.77 -40.16
C SER A 441 20.67 51.01 -40.78
N PHE A 442 20.52 49.73 -40.45
CA PHE A 442 19.40 48.92 -40.93
C PHE A 442 18.04 49.48 -40.47
N ILE A 443 17.92 49.81 -39.18
CA ILE A 443 16.70 50.41 -38.60
C ILE A 443 16.39 51.75 -39.27
N ASN A 444 17.38 52.63 -39.43
CA ASN A 444 17.19 53.94 -40.06
C ASN A 444 16.82 53.86 -41.55
N SER A 445 17.29 52.81 -42.25
CA SER A 445 16.91 52.55 -43.65
C SER A 445 15.55 51.84 -43.80
N SER A 446 14.87 51.55 -42.68
CA SER A 446 13.61 50.82 -42.60
C SER A 446 12.51 51.69 -41.97
N HIS A 447 11.26 51.28 -42.09
CA HIS A 447 10.07 51.95 -41.57
C HIS A 447 9.45 51.21 -40.39
N PHE A 448 10.27 50.83 -39.40
CA PHE A 448 9.78 50.18 -38.20
C PHE A 448 9.05 51.20 -37.30
N SER A 449 7.84 50.86 -36.88
CA SER A 449 6.97 51.70 -36.05
C SER A 449 6.99 51.32 -34.58
N LYS A 450 7.46 50.11 -34.22
CA LYS A 450 7.49 49.60 -32.84
C LYS A 450 8.72 48.74 -32.60
N SER A 451 9.29 48.84 -31.40
CA SER A 451 10.40 47.98 -30.97
C SER A 451 10.10 47.31 -29.63
N TYR A 452 10.33 46.01 -29.54
CA TYR A 452 10.33 45.28 -28.26
C TYR A 452 11.77 45.04 -27.80
N VAL A 453 12.15 45.60 -26.66
CA VAL A 453 13.46 45.44 -26.05
C VAL A 453 13.36 44.37 -24.96
N LEU A 454 13.96 43.21 -25.20
CA LEU A 454 13.88 42.09 -24.26
C LEU A 454 15.14 42.05 -23.39
N GLY A 455 14.94 42.02 -22.08
CA GLY A 455 16.03 42.11 -21.12
C GLY A 455 15.88 43.33 -20.21
N ASN A 456 16.35 43.18 -18.97
CA ASN A 456 16.41 44.28 -18.02
C ASN A 456 17.52 45.29 -18.41
N THR A 457 17.64 46.39 -17.67
CA THR A 457 18.65 47.43 -17.91
C THR A 457 20.11 46.95 -17.72
N SER A 458 20.32 45.83 -17.03
CA SER A 458 21.65 45.22 -16.92
C SER A 458 22.09 44.55 -18.22
N LEU A 459 21.15 44.08 -19.05
CA LEU A 459 21.40 43.47 -20.36
C LEU A 459 21.32 44.47 -21.52
N ILE A 460 20.36 45.38 -21.51
CA ILE A 460 20.21 46.43 -22.55
C ILE A 460 19.84 47.73 -21.86
N SER A 461 20.74 48.71 -21.83
CA SER A 461 20.53 49.95 -21.10
C SER A 461 19.48 50.85 -21.75
N ASN A 462 19.05 51.86 -21.00
CA ASN A 462 18.09 52.84 -21.54
C ASN A 462 18.70 53.69 -22.66
N GLN A 463 20.03 53.79 -22.75
CA GLN A 463 20.71 54.49 -23.85
C GLN A 463 20.51 53.81 -25.21
N VAL A 464 20.45 52.47 -25.22
CA VAL A 464 20.09 51.72 -26.42
C VAL A 464 18.60 51.84 -26.70
N LYS A 465 17.76 51.65 -25.66
CA LYS A 465 16.29 51.69 -25.77
C LYS A 465 15.77 53.01 -26.39
N THR A 466 16.34 54.15 -26.02
CA THR A 466 15.90 55.47 -26.53
C THR A 466 16.26 55.73 -27.99
N LYS A 467 17.15 54.92 -28.58
CA LYS A 467 17.54 55.01 -30.00
C LYS A 467 16.62 54.20 -30.92
N LEU A 468 15.64 53.48 -30.37
CA LEU A 468 14.76 52.57 -31.10
C LEU A 468 13.36 53.18 -31.29
N PRO A 469 12.67 52.91 -32.42
CA PRO A 469 11.33 53.43 -32.67
C PRO A 469 10.30 52.85 -31.70
N ASP A 470 9.50 53.73 -31.07
CA ASP A 470 8.44 53.43 -30.08
C ASP A 470 8.74 52.20 -29.19
N SER A 471 9.85 52.28 -28.44
CA SER A 471 10.37 51.11 -27.75
C SER A 471 9.63 50.76 -26.46
N GLU A 472 9.20 49.51 -26.34
CA GLU A 472 8.63 48.88 -25.14
C GLU A 472 9.63 47.87 -24.58
N ARG A 473 9.86 47.86 -23.26
CA ARG A 473 10.75 46.88 -22.61
C ARG A 473 9.93 45.75 -22.00
N ILE A 474 10.38 44.52 -22.20
CA ILE A 474 9.89 43.34 -21.46
C ILE A 474 11.06 42.80 -20.63
N GLU A 475 10.89 42.79 -19.32
CA GLU A 475 11.95 42.44 -18.37
C GLU A 475 11.47 41.52 -17.25
N GLY A 476 12.39 41.11 -16.39
CA GLY A 476 12.19 40.12 -15.34
C GLY A 476 13.45 39.96 -14.49
N SER A 477 13.29 39.43 -13.28
CA SER A 477 14.37 39.25 -12.30
C SER A 477 15.44 38.26 -12.76
N ASP A 478 15.04 37.21 -13.48
CA ASP A 478 15.92 36.22 -14.10
C ASP A 478 15.41 35.81 -15.49
N LYS A 479 16.14 34.92 -16.18
CA LYS A 479 15.77 34.43 -17.51
C LYS A 479 14.43 33.67 -17.56
N TYR A 480 14.06 33.01 -16.47
CA TYR A 480 12.79 32.27 -16.41
C TYR A 480 11.62 33.24 -16.26
N GLN A 481 11.75 34.25 -15.41
CA GLN A 481 10.76 35.33 -15.30
C GLN A 481 10.65 36.13 -16.59
N ARG A 482 11.77 36.42 -17.27
CA ARG A 482 11.76 37.08 -18.59
C ARG A 482 11.08 36.23 -19.64
N ASN A 483 11.39 34.93 -19.72
CA ASN A 483 10.68 33.98 -20.58
C ASN A 483 9.16 34.08 -20.37
N ILE A 484 8.67 33.92 -19.14
CA ILE A 484 7.23 33.99 -18.86
C ILE A 484 6.63 35.37 -19.19
N ASN A 485 7.33 36.48 -18.90
CA ASN A 485 6.82 37.81 -19.21
C ASN A 485 6.74 38.08 -20.73
N ILE A 486 7.68 37.53 -21.51
CA ILE A 486 7.63 37.52 -22.97
C ILE A 486 6.42 36.72 -23.43
N LEU A 487 6.22 35.51 -22.93
CA LEU A 487 5.09 34.66 -23.32
C LEU A 487 3.74 35.33 -23.01
N LYS A 488 3.57 35.91 -21.81
CA LYS A 488 2.36 36.64 -21.42
C LYS A 488 2.09 37.87 -22.30
N LYS A 489 3.13 38.59 -22.72
CA LYS A 489 2.96 39.76 -23.60
C LYS A 489 2.37 39.37 -24.96
N PHE A 490 2.71 38.18 -25.44
CA PHE A 490 2.33 37.71 -26.78
C PHE A 490 1.40 36.50 -26.72
N GLU A 491 0.67 36.32 -25.62
CA GLU A 491 -0.14 35.14 -25.35
C GLU A 491 -1.20 34.92 -26.44
N ASP A 492 -1.81 36.01 -26.91
CA ASP A 492 -2.80 35.98 -28.01
C ASP A 492 -2.24 35.51 -29.37
N SER A 493 -0.91 35.50 -29.52
CA SER A 493 -0.23 35.02 -30.73
C SER A 493 0.21 33.55 -30.62
N LEU A 494 -0.11 32.88 -29.52
CA LEU A 494 0.35 31.53 -29.19
C LEU A 494 -0.82 30.54 -29.10
N ASP A 495 -0.63 29.35 -29.67
CA ASP A 495 -1.47 28.18 -29.44
C ASP A 495 -0.98 27.44 -28.20
N LEU A 496 -1.55 27.79 -27.04
CA LEU A 496 -1.24 27.19 -25.75
C LEU A 496 -1.95 25.84 -25.51
N SER A 497 -2.57 25.25 -26.54
CA SER A 497 -2.99 23.84 -26.51
C SER A 497 -1.82 22.88 -26.70
N LYS A 498 -0.67 23.40 -27.16
CA LYS A 498 0.61 22.72 -27.31
C LYS A 498 1.67 23.55 -26.63
N ILE A 499 2.67 22.90 -26.03
CA ILE A 499 3.75 23.63 -25.37
C ILE A 499 5.09 22.97 -25.67
N CYS A 500 6.08 23.79 -26.01
CA CYS A 500 7.45 23.33 -26.16
C CYS A 500 8.22 23.65 -24.89
N ILE A 501 8.99 22.71 -24.37
CA ILE A 501 9.78 22.84 -23.17
C ILE A 501 11.24 22.61 -23.51
N ALA A 502 12.09 23.53 -23.05
CA ALA A 502 13.53 23.41 -23.17
C ALA A 502 14.21 23.79 -21.87
N THR A 503 15.44 23.31 -21.66
CA THR A 503 16.24 23.73 -20.51
C THR A 503 16.59 25.22 -20.62
N GLY A 504 16.55 25.92 -19.48
CA GLY A 504 17.13 27.25 -19.34
C GLY A 504 18.64 27.23 -19.07
N ALA A 505 19.27 26.06 -18.96
CA ALA A 505 20.70 25.94 -18.63
C ALA A 505 21.64 26.06 -19.85
N ASP A 506 21.19 25.67 -21.05
CA ASP A 506 21.95 25.71 -22.30
C ASP A 506 21.01 26.08 -23.48
N PHE A 507 21.57 26.49 -24.61
CA PHE A 507 20.84 27.06 -25.76
C PHE A 507 20.48 26.12 -26.93
N PRO A 508 21.24 25.05 -27.28
CA PRO A 508 21.12 24.40 -28.59
C PRO A 508 19.76 23.72 -28.85
N ASP A 509 19.19 23.12 -27.81
CA ASP A 509 17.92 22.40 -27.89
C ASP A 509 16.76 23.38 -28.11
N ALA A 510 16.77 24.53 -27.41
CA ALA A 510 15.80 25.60 -27.63
C ALA A 510 16.00 26.29 -28.99
N LEU A 511 17.25 26.45 -29.45
CA LEU A 511 17.56 27.04 -30.75
C LEU A 511 17.00 26.19 -31.90
N SER A 512 17.32 24.90 -31.95
CA SER A 512 16.79 24.00 -32.97
C SER A 512 15.26 23.82 -32.84
N GLY A 513 14.78 23.73 -31.60
CA GLY A 513 13.36 23.61 -31.26
C GLY A 513 12.52 24.84 -31.62
N SER A 514 13.14 26.02 -31.76
CA SER A 514 12.43 27.26 -32.10
C SER A 514 11.72 27.22 -33.45
N ALA A 515 12.28 26.50 -34.43
CA ALA A 515 11.62 26.31 -35.73
C ALA A 515 10.38 25.42 -35.61
N LEU A 516 10.43 24.34 -34.82
CA LEU A 516 9.29 23.48 -34.57
C LEU A 516 8.21 24.24 -33.77
N ALA A 517 8.59 24.92 -32.69
CA ALA A 517 7.68 25.73 -31.89
C ALA A 517 6.98 26.80 -32.74
N ALA A 518 7.70 27.47 -33.64
CA ALA A 518 7.12 28.41 -34.59
C ALA A 518 6.08 27.76 -35.52
N SER A 519 6.39 26.58 -36.07
CA SER A 519 5.46 25.84 -36.95
C SER A 519 4.18 25.41 -36.23
N LEU A 520 4.29 25.11 -34.92
CA LEU A 520 3.17 24.80 -34.04
C LEU A 520 2.43 26.04 -33.55
N SER A 521 2.93 27.25 -33.84
CA SER A 521 2.49 28.51 -33.22
C SER A 521 2.54 28.45 -31.68
N SER A 522 3.44 27.63 -31.12
CA SER A 522 3.50 27.31 -29.69
C SER A 522 4.64 28.07 -28.99
N ALA A 523 4.54 28.19 -27.68
CA ALA A 523 5.57 28.82 -26.86
C ALA A 523 6.75 27.86 -26.59
N ILE A 524 7.95 28.42 -26.37
CA ILE A 524 9.03 27.72 -25.67
C ILE A 524 9.06 28.20 -24.22
N VAL A 525 8.74 27.29 -23.30
CA VAL A 525 8.87 27.49 -21.86
C VAL A 525 10.25 27.00 -21.42
N LEU A 526 11.04 27.90 -20.84
CA LEU A 526 12.34 27.55 -20.28
C LEU A 526 12.18 27.02 -18.86
N VAL A 527 12.77 25.86 -18.59
CA VAL A 527 12.72 25.20 -17.28
C VAL A 527 14.11 24.99 -16.69
N ASP A 528 14.19 25.05 -15.36
CA ASP A 528 15.38 24.70 -14.60
C ASP A 528 15.22 23.27 -14.09
N ASN A 529 16.08 22.35 -14.54
CA ASN A 529 15.94 20.94 -14.19
C ASN A 529 16.17 20.66 -12.70
N SER A 530 17.00 21.48 -12.04
CA SER A 530 17.38 21.32 -10.63
C SER A 530 16.52 22.16 -9.70
N ASN A 531 16.06 23.32 -10.16
CA ASN A 531 15.30 24.27 -9.35
C ASN A 531 14.18 24.96 -10.15
N LEU A 532 13.15 24.18 -10.49
CA LEU A 532 11.98 24.64 -11.23
C LEU A 532 11.37 25.88 -10.56
N LYS A 533 11.28 26.98 -11.31
CA LYS A 533 10.82 28.27 -10.78
C LYS A 533 9.31 28.30 -10.63
N SER A 534 8.84 28.90 -9.53
CA SER A 534 7.40 29.07 -9.25
C SER A 534 6.68 29.89 -10.32
N VAL A 535 7.34 30.87 -10.94
CA VAL A 535 6.75 31.63 -12.06
C VAL A 535 6.37 30.70 -13.23
N THR A 536 7.19 29.68 -13.49
CA THR A 536 6.99 28.74 -14.60
C THR A 536 5.85 27.77 -14.31
N THR A 537 5.74 27.27 -13.07
CA THR A 537 4.59 26.44 -12.65
C THR A 537 3.30 27.24 -12.58
N GLN A 538 3.33 28.48 -12.09
CA GLN A 538 2.16 29.38 -12.07
C GLN A 538 1.68 29.74 -13.47
N TYR A 539 2.59 30.00 -14.42
CA TYR A 539 2.19 30.23 -15.81
C TYR A 539 1.51 28.98 -16.39
N SER A 540 2.09 27.80 -16.17
CA SER A 540 1.55 26.56 -16.69
C SER A 540 0.16 26.25 -16.13
N ALA A 541 -0.05 26.45 -14.82
CA ALA A 541 -1.34 26.24 -14.18
C ALA A 541 -2.45 27.20 -14.66
N ASN A 542 -2.09 28.44 -15.00
CA ASN A 542 -3.07 29.50 -15.32
C ASN A 542 -3.35 29.65 -16.82
N SER A 543 -2.34 29.43 -17.67
CA SER A 543 -2.41 29.76 -19.10
C SER A 543 -2.60 28.55 -20.00
N LEU A 544 -2.25 27.34 -19.55
CA LEU A 544 -2.35 26.14 -20.39
C LEU A 544 -3.75 25.52 -20.27
N LYS A 545 -4.40 25.35 -21.42
CA LYS A 545 -5.70 24.68 -21.51
C LYS A 545 -5.52 23.17 -21.29
N GLN A 546 -6.62 22.48 -20.98
CA GLN A 546 -6.69 21.03 -20.76
C GLN A 546 -6.54 20.23 -22.07
N THR A 547 -5.41 20.39 -22.77
CA THR A 547 -4.98 19.62 -23.93
C THR A 547 -3.45 19.57 -23.96
N ASP A 548 -2.89 18.45 -24.39
CA ASP A 548 -1.87 17.79 -23.58
C ASP A 548 -0.57 17.45 -24.35
N ASP A 549 -0.39 17.95 -25.58
CA ASP A 549 0.83 17.71 -26.36
C ASP A 549 1.98 18.59 -25.87
N VAL A 550 2.87 17.98 -25.09
CA VAL A 550 4.05 18.63 -24.51
C VAL A 550 5.29 18.16 -25.25
N PHE A 551 5.86 19.04 -26.07
CA PHE A 551 7.10 18.77 -26.79
C PHE A 551 8.29 19.08 -25.91
N VAL A 552 9.07 18.07 -25.54
CA VAL A 552 10.24 18.24 -24.66
C VAL A 552 11.50 18.13 -25.48
N PHE A 553 12.27 19.21 -25.59
CA PHE A 553 13.54 19.22 -26.29
C PHE A 553 14.66 18.73 -25.37
N GLY A 554 15.37 17.70 -25.82
CA GLY A 554 16.44 17.05 -25.06
C GLY A 554 16.00 15.79 -24.29
N LEU A 555 16.99 15.02 -23.85
CA LEU A 555 16.78 13.80 -23.06
C LEU A 555 16.36 14.10 -21.62
N GLN A 556 15.99 13.05 -20.87
CA GLN A 556 15.54 13.15 -19.48
C GLN A 556 16.56 13.83 -18.54
N ALA A 557 17.85 13.72 -18.84
CA ALA A 557 18.91 14.41 -18.09
C ALA A 557 18.89 15.94 -18.27
N VAL A 558 18.36 16.42 -19.40
CA VAL A 558 18.25 17.85 -19.75
C VAL A 558 16.95 18.43 -19.20
N VAL A 559 15.84 17.74 -19.41
CA VAL A 559 14.51 18.06 -18.85
C VAL A 559 13.89 16.77 -18.29
N SER A 560 13.90 16.63 -16.97
CA SER A 560 13.43 15.42 -16.29
C SER A 560 11.91 15.29 -16.29
N ASP A 561 11.41 14.06 -16.24
CA ASP A 561 9.97 13.81 -16.15
C ASP A 561 9.38 14.39 -14.86
N ASN A 562 10.16 14.44 -13.77
CA ASN A 562 9.76 15.11 -12.53
C ASN A 562 9.48 16.61 -12.74
N VAL A 563 10.26 17.29 -13.59
CA VAL A 563 9.98 18.69 -13.95
C VAL A 563 8.68 18.80 -14.73
N ILE A 564 8.46 17.89 -15.69
CA ILE A 564 7.21 17.84 -16.45
C ILE A 564 6.03 17.61 -15.49
N SER A 565 6.07 16.56 -14.67
CA SER A 565 5.01 16.28 -13.69
C SER A 565 4.72 17.46 -12.77
N LYS A 566 5.75 18.17 -12.28
CA LYS A 566 5.56 19.36 -11.43
C LYS A 566 5.01 20.57 -12.20
N LEU A 567 5.36 20.71 -13.47
CA LEU A 567 4.89 21.83 -14.30
C LEU A 567 3.39 21.77 -14.53
N PHE A 568 2.84 20.56 -14.57
CA PHE A 568 1.44 20.30 -14.90
C PHE A 568 0.68 19.56 -13.79
N ALA A 569 1.24 19.51 -12.57
CA ALA A 569 0.50 19.07 -11.39
C ALA A 569 -0.66 20.05 -11.17
N LYS A 570 -1.90 19.54 -11.19
CA LYS A 570 -3.11 20.32 -10.90
C LYS A 570 -3.47 20.26 -9.43
#